data_AF-A0ABD2LPM7-F1
#
_entry.id   AF-A0ABD2LPM7-F1
#
_cell.length_a   1.000
_cell.length_b   1.000
_cell.length_c   1.000
_cell.angle_alpha   90.00
_cell.angle_beta   90.00
_cell.angle_gamma   90.00
#
_symmetry.space_group_name_H-M   'P 1'
#
loop_
_entity.id
_entity.type
_entity.pdbx_description
1 polymer ?
#
loop_
_entity_poly.entity_id
_entity_poly.type
_entity_poly.pdbx_seq_one_letter_code
_entity_poly.pdbx_strand_id
1 'polypeptide(L)'
;MRLLRFAVLLILSLQMASIIAKKPKYCGERFAKMRDKICRWPGEQQPCLQLHHSIKERVRTKCCAEGCSLEEMKEEMCCMTDVCLRRCYPGKGYRLGSVY
;
A
#
# COMPACT_ATOMS: atom_id res chain seq x y z
N MET A 1 -2.17 -49.14 -7.05
CA MET A 1 -3.07 -48.06 -7.55
C MET A 1 -3.43 -46.99 -6.50
N ARG A 2 -3.56 -47.29 -5.20
CA ARG A 2 -3.89 -46.28 -4.17
C ARG A 2 -2.79 -45.23 -3.96
N LEU A 3 -1.52 -45.64 -3.91
CA LEU A 3 -0.36 -44.74 -3.75
C LEU A 3 -0.21 -43.71 -4.89
N LEU A 4 -0.51 -44.11 -6.15
CA LEU A 4 -0.43 -43.22 -7.31
C LEU A 4 -1.46 -42.08 -7.24
N ARG A 5 -2.65 -42.35 -6.67
CA ARG A 5 -3.72 -41.35 -6.50
C ARG A 5 -3.38 -40.31 -5.44
N PHE A 6 -2.72 -40.71 -4.34
CA PHE A 6 -2.26 -39.77 -3.30
C PHE A 6 -1.14 -38.87 -3.80
N ALA A 7 -0.19 -39.41 -4.57
CA ALA A 7 0.89 -38.62 -5.16
C ALA A 7 0.36 -37.56 -6.14
N VAL A 8 -0.62 -37.90 -6.98
CA VAL A 8 -1.24 -36.96 -7.93
C VAL A 8 -1.98 -35.83 -7.19
N LEU A 9 -2.72 -36.14 -6.12
CA LEU A 9 -3.41 -35.13 -5.30
C LEU A 9 -2.44 -34.17 -4.59
N LEU A 10 -1.30 -34.66 -4.09
CA LEU A 10 -0.26 -33.83 -3.49
C LEU A 10 0.42 -32.92 -4.53
N ILE A 11 0.70 -33.41 -5.73
CA ILE A 11 1.29 -32.59 -6.79
C ILE A 11 0.31 -31.50 -7.26
N LEU A 12 -0.98 -31.81 -7.35
CA LEU A 12 -2.03 -30.84 -7.68
C LEU A 12 -2.22 -29.77 -6.60
N SER A 13 -2.07 -30.09 -5.31
CA SER A 13 -2.16 -29.10 -4.24
C SER A 13 -0.95 -28.16 -4.18
N LEU A 14 0.25 -28.65 -4.50
CA LEU A 14 1.47 -27.85 -4.57
C LEU A 14 1.44 -26.79 -5.69
N GLN A 15 0.81 -27.08 -6.84
CA GLN A 15 0.76 -26.11 -7.95
C GLN A 15 -0.20 -24.93 -7.72
N MET A 16 -1.23 -25.09 -6.87
CA MET A 16 -2.18 -24.02 -6.57
C MET A 16 -1.62 -22.95 -5.62
N ALA A 17 -0.61 -23.28 -4.81
CA ALA A 17 0.00 -22.34 -3.87
C ALA A 17 0.80 -21.22 -4.57
N SER A 18 1.35 -21.48 -5.75
CA SER A 18 2.24 -20.53 -6.46
C SER A 18 1.51 -19.38 -7.16
N ILE A 19 0.19 -19.50 -7.35
CA ILE A 19 -0.62 -18.52 -8.10
C ILE A 19 -1.04 -17.32 -7.21
N ILE A 20 -0.94 -17.46 -5.89
CA ILE A 20 -1.60 -16.56 -4.92
C ILE A 20 -0.76 -15.32 -4.54
N ALA A 21 0.53 -15.25 -4.87
CA ALA A 21 1.45 -14.28 -4.23
C ALA A 21 1.92 -13.08 -5.10
N LYS A 22 1.38 -12.85 -6.30
CA LYS A 22 1.82 -11.70 -7.12
C LYS A 22 1.14 -10.40 -6.68
N LYS A 23 1.90 -9.53 -6.01
CA LYS A 23 1.46 -8.18 -5.63
C LYS A 23 1.19 -7.32 -6.87
N PRO A 24 0.16 -6.44 -6.84
CA PRO A 24 -0.12 -5.55 -7.96
C PRO A 24 1.00 -4.51 -8.13
N LYS A 25 1.33 -4.21 -9.38
CA LYS A 25 2.31 -3.17 -9.73
C LYS A 25 1.64 -1.83 -9.95
N TYR A 26 2.23 -0.79 -9.38
CA TYR A 26 1.78 0.60 -9.53
C TYR A 26 2.92 1.44 -10.09
N CYS A 27 2.74 1.97 -11.30
CA CYS A 27 3.72 2.77 -12.02
C CYS A 27 3.11 4.09 -12.52
N GLY A 28 3.94 5.11 -12.71
CA GLY A 28 3.55 6.37 -13.35
C GLY A 28 2.30 7.03 -12.73
N GLU A 29 1.35 7.41 -13.58
CA GLU A 29 0.11 8.06 -13.17
C GLU A 29 -0.74 7.18 -12.25
N ARG A 30 -0.75 5.86 -12.48
CA ARG A 30 -1.48 4.91 -11.64
C ARG A 30 -0.94 4.92 -10.20
N PHE A 31 0.37 5.02 -10.03
CA PHE A 31 0.99 5.17 -8.72
C PHE A 31 0.58 6.49 -8.06
N ALA A 32 0.69 7.61 -8.78
CA ALA A 32 0.30 8.92 -8.26
C ALA A 32 -1.17 8.96 -7.82
N LYS A 33 -2.08 8.45 -8.64
CA LYS A 33 -3.52 8.38 -8.34
C LYS A 33 -3.82 7.54 -7.10
N MET A 34 -3.17 6.38 -6.96
CA MET A 34 -3.38 5.53 -5.79
C MET A 34 -2.78 6.14 -4.53
N ARG A 35 -1.55 6.66 -4.60
CA ARG A 35 -0.90 7.40 -3.51
C ARG A 35 -1.80 8.54 -3.03
N ASP A 36 -2.30 9.37 -3.94
CA ASP A 36 -3.10 10.54 -3.58
C ASP A 36 -4.45 10.14 -2.99
N LYS A 37 -5.03 9.03 -3.44
CA LYS A 37 -6.26 8.47 -2.87
C LYS A 37 -6.06 7.95 -1.44
N ILE A 38 -4.99 7.20 -1.18
CA ILE A 38 -4.78 6.55 0.13
C ILE A 38 -4.17 7.48 1.18
N CYS A 39 -3.46 8.54 0.75
CA CYS A 39 -2.82 9.50 1.65
C CYS A 39 -3.67 10.73 1.94
N ARG A 40 -4.88 10.81 1.40
CA ARG A 40 -5.83 11.88 1.68
C ARG A 40 -6.57 11.61 2.99
N TRP A 41 -6.54 12.58 3.89
CA TRP A 41 -7.36 12.53 5.09
C TRP A 41 -8.84 12.69 4.75
N PRO A 42 -9.78 12.01 5.43
CA PRO A 42 -11.20 12.19 5.18
C PRO A 42 -11.63 13.65 5.31
N GLY A 43 -12.37 14.15 4.30
CA GLY A 43 -12.81 15.55 4.24
C GLY A 43 -11.80 16.54 3.64
N GLU A 44 -10.59 16.08 3.30
CA GLU A 44 -9.56 16.92 2.68
C GLU A 44 -9.49 16.75 1.17
N GLN A 45 -9.05 17.80 0.47
CA GLN A 45 -8.86 17.76 -0.98
C GLN A 45 -7.47 17.26 -1.37
N GLN A 46 -6.45 17.52 -0.53
CA GLN A 46 -5.05 17.22 -0.82
C GLN A 46 -4.54 16.05 0.03
N PRO A 47 -3.64 15.19 -0.51
CA PRO A 47 -3.02 14.13 0.27
C PRO A 47 -1.95 14.67 1.23
N CYS A 48 -1.81 14.03 2.39
CA CYS A 48 -0.72 14.27 3.33
C CYS A 48 0.37 13.22 3.18
N LEU A 49 1.47 13.62 2.52
CA LEU A 49 2.59 12.74 2.20
C LEU A 49 3.76 12.90 3.18
N GLN A 50 4.59 11.86 3.25
CA GLN A 50 5.90 11.93 3.89
C GLN A 50 6.79 13.00 3.22
N LEU A 51 7.59 13.70 4.02
CA LEU A 51 8.50 14.74 3.51
C LEU A 51 9.72 14.15 2.81
N HIS A 52 10.24 13.05 3.34
CA HIS A 52 11.48 12.44 2.87
C HIS A 52 11.34 11.97 1.42
N HIS A 53 11.99 12.70 0.52
CA HIS A 53 11.98 12.40 -0.92
C HIS A 53 12.52 10.99 -1.21
N SER A 54 13.55 10.57 -0.48
CA SER A 54 14.15 9.23 -0.60
C SER A 54 13.14 8.10 -0.33
N ILE A 55 12.27 8.26 0.67
CA ILE A 55 11.21 7.27 0.97
C ILE A 55 10.23 7.23 -0.20
N LYS A 56 9.78 8.39 -0.69
CA LYS A 56 8.82 8.46 -1.80
C LYS A 56 9.33 7.79 -3.07
N GLU A 57 10.58 8.03 -3.45
CA GLU A 57 11.18 7.41 -4.63
C GLU A 57 11.48 5.91 -4.43
N ARG A 58 11.89 5.50 -3.22
CA ARG A 58 12.07 4.08 -2.89
C ARG A 58 10.77 3.29 -3.04
N VAL A 59 9.68 3.79 -2.47
CA VAL A 59 8.36 3.13 -2.55
C VAL A 59 7.85 3.14 -3.99
N ARG A 60 7.99 4.26 -4.71
CA ARG A 60 7.62 4.36 -6.13
C ARG A 60 8.35 3.30 -6.97
N THR A 61 9.66 3.17 -6.79
CA THR A 61 10.48 2.23 -7.53
C THR A 61 10.11 0.79 -7.18
N LYS A 62 10.01 0.46 -5.88
CA LYS A 62 9.60 -0.87 -5.38
C LYS A 62 8.22 -1.28 -5.91
N CYS A 63 7.22 -0.42 -5.74
CA CYS A 63 5.84 -0.67 -6.18
C CYS A 63 5.72 -0.86 -7.69
N CYS A 64 6.61 -0.26 -8.49
CA CYS A 64 6.61 -0.43 -9.93
C CYS A 64 7.41 -1.68 -10.38
N ALA A 65 8.57 -1.93 -9.77
CA ALA A 65 9.44 -3.04 -10.13
C ALA A 65 8.93 -4.39 -9.61
N GLU A 66 8.58 -4.45 -8.33
CA GLU A 66 8.25 -5.68 -7.60
C GLU A 66 6.75 -5.81 -7.33
N GLY A 67 6.05 -4.68 -7.22
CA GLY A 67 4.66 -4.62 -6.78
C GLY A 67 4.54 -4.39 -5.28
N CYS A 68 3.40 -3.84 -4.84
CA CYS A 68 3.16 -3.55 -3.42
C CYS A 68 1.67 -3.60 -3.10
N SER A 69 1.32 -3.84 -1.84
CA SER A 69 -0.05 -3.66 -1.36
C SER A 69 -0.35 -2.16 -1.15
N LEU A 70 -1.64 -1.82 -1.10
CA LEU A 70 -2.04 -0.45 -0.77
C LEU A 70 -1.72 -0.08 0.68
N GLU A 71 -1.69 -1.07 1.57
CA GLU A 71 -1.30 -0.90 2.96
C GLU A 71 0.18 -0.54 3.09
N GLU A 72 1.06 -1.29 2.41
CA GLU A 72 2.49 -0.96 2.33
C GLU A 72 2.71 0.45 1.76
N MET A 73 1.99 0.80 0.68
CA MET A 73 2.05 2.15 0.13
C MET A 73 1.57 3.19 1.14
N LYS A 74 0.52 2.91 1.91
CA LYS A 74 -0.04 3.85 2.89
C LYS A 74 0.91 4.10 4.05
N GLU A 75 1.44 3.03 4.63
CA GLU A 75 2.36 3.10 5.76
C GLU A 75 3.63 3.87 5.42
N GLU A 76 4.20 3.64 4.23
CA GLU A 76 5.46 4.25 3.84
C GLU A 76 5.30 5.63 3.19
N MET A 77 4.21 5.91 2.46
CA MET A 77 4.03 7.17 1.72
C MET A 77 3.25 8.23 2.47
N CYS A 78 2.29 7.83 3.30
CA CYS A 78 1.38 8.76 3.95
C CYS A 78 1.95 9.22 5.28
N CYS A 79 1.66 10.46 5.66
CA CYS A 79 1.99 10.94 6.98
C CYS A 79 0.71 11.27 7.76
N MET A 80 0.30 10.34 8.63
CA MET A 80 -0.98 10.39 9.36
C MET A 80 -0.82 10.66 10.85
N THR A 81 0.36 11.12 11.28
CA THR A 81 0.60 11.54 12.67
C THR A 81 0.02 12.94 12.91
N ASP A 82 -0.34 13.27 14.15
CA ASP A 82 -0.83 14.60 14.51
C ASP A 82 0.09 15.74 14.02
N VAL A 83 1.41 15.53 14.13
CA VAL A 83 2.42 16.49 13.65
C VAL A 83 2.31 16.71 12.15
N CYS A 84 2.09 15.63 11.38
CA CYS A 84 1.91 15.72 9.94
C CYS A 84 0.57 16.32 9.54
N LEU A 85 -0.51 15.96 10.23
CA LEU A 85 -1.83 16.50 9.95
C LEU A 85 -1.89 18.00 10.23
N ARG A 86 -1.26 18.48 11.31
CA ARG A 86 -1.14 19.93 11.57
C ARG A 86 -0.37 20.67 10.49
N ARG A 87 0.61 20.01 9.86
CA ARG A 87 1.38 20.58 8.73
C ARG A 87 0.58 20.58 7.44
N CYS A 88 -0.06 19.46 7.12
CA CYS A 88 -0.82 19.29 5.87
C CYS A 88 -2.14 20.08 5.88
N TYR A 89 -2.78 20.17 7.05
CA TYR A 89 -4.10 20.75 7.24
C TYR A 89 -4.06 21.71 8.45
N PRO A 90 -3.37 22.86 8.31
CA PRO A 90 -3.23 23.82 9.41
C PRO A 90 -4.60 24.34 9.85
N GLY A 91 -4.75 24.53 11.17
CA GLY A 91 -6.00 25.01 11.77
C GLY A 91 -7.07 23.93 11.98
N LYS A 92 -6.85 22.69 11.53
CA LYS A 92 -7.79 21.59 11.75
C LYS A 92 -7.26 20.67 12.85
N GLY A 93 -8.03 20.55 13.93
CA GLY A 93 -7.66 19.87 15.18
C GLY A 93 -7.66 18.35 15.11
N TYR A 94 -7.21 17.75 14.00
CA TYR A 94 -7.20 16.31 13.81
C TYR A 94 -6.32 15.64 14.88
N ARG A 95 -6.94 14.80 15.71
CA ARG A 95 -6.28 13.86 16.61
C ARG A 95 -6.54 12.45 16.11
N LEU A 96 -5.50 11.62 16.08
CA LEU A 96 -5.64 10.19 15.79
C LEU A 96 -6.72 9.57 16.70
N GLY A 97 -7.88 9.21 16.11
CA GLY A 97 -8.98 8.54 16.80
C GLY A 97 -10.23 9.38 17.10
N SER A 98 -10.24 10.69 16.85
CA SER A 98 -11.48 11.48 16.94
C SER A 98 -11.41 12.78 16.12
N VAL A 99 -12.46 12.99 15.32
CA VAL A 99 -12.76 14.28 14.69
C VAL A 99 -13.65 15.03 15.68
N TYR A 100 -13.17 16.15 16.22
CA TYR A 100 -13.98 17.12 16.98
C TYR A 100 -14.30 18.31 16.08
#